data_AF-A0A968XAN5-F1
#
_entry.id   AF-A0A968XAN5-F1
#
_cell.length_a   1.000
_cell.length_b   1.000
_cell.length_c   1.000
_cell.angle_alpha   90.00
_cell.angle_beta   90.00
_cell.angle_gamma   90.00
#
_symmetry.space_group_name_H-M   'P 1'
#
loop_
_entity.id
_entity.type
_entity.pdbx_description
1 polymer ?
#
loop_
_entity_poly.entity_id
_entity_poly.type
_entity_poly.pdbx_seq_one_letter_code
_entity_poly.pdbx_strand_id
1 'polypeptide(L)' 'MPTTIDEIYTQVIRALPPGERLQLATLILSNLAPQNLAVVDESSTWTEEDISDLSKFSLQYAATIYPDDEELI' A
#
# COMPACT_ATOMS: atom_id res chain seq x y z
N MET A 1 -1.77 31.62 12.63
CA MET A 1 -2.83 30.68 12.22
C MET A 1 -2.32 29.94 11.01
N PRO A 2 -2.34 28.60 10.97
CA PRO A 2 -2.01 27.88 9.75
C PRO A 2 -3.06 28.23 8.70
N THR A 3 -2.64 28.74 7.55
CA THR A 3 -3.51 28.94 6.40
C THR A 3 -4.09 27.58 6.04
N THR A 4 -5.41 27.46 6.02
CA THR A 4 -6.06 26.19 5.65
C THR A 4 -5.77 25.89 4.18
N ILE A 5 -5.65 24.59 3.84
CA ILE A 5 -5.37 24.17 2.46
C ILE A 5 -6.39 24.76 1.47
N ASP A 6 -7.64 24.93 1.90
CA ASP A 6 -8.70 25.57 1.12
C ASP A 6 -8.43 27.05 0.80
N GLU A 7 -7.83 27.80 1.73
CA GLU A 7 -7.45 29.20 1.49
C GLU A 7 -6.31 29.28 0.46
N ILE A 8 -5.31 28.40 0.57
CA ILE A 8 -4.20 28.32 -0.39
C ILE A 8 -4.72 27.93 -1.78
N TYR A 9 -5.62 26.94 -1.85
CA TYR A 9 -6.23 26.54 -3.12
C TYR A 9 -7.00 27.70 -3.76
N THR A 10 -7.79 28.41 -2.97
CA THR A 10 -8.70 29.45 -3.49
C THR A 10 -7.96 30.72 -3.86
N GLN A 11 -6.99 31.17 -3.05
CA GLN A 11 -6.28 32.42 -3.29
C GLN A 11 -5.09 32.28 -4.23
N VAL A 12 -4.38 31.15 -4.17
CA VAL A 12 -3.13 30.97 -4.92
C VAL A 12 -3.37 30.09 -6.13
N ILE A 13 -3.87 28.85 -5.93
CA ILE A 13 -3.92 27.86 -7.03
C ILE A 13 -5.00 28.21 -8.06
N ARG A 14 -6.19 28.62 -7.62
CA ARG A 14 -7.31 28.95 -8.51
C ARG A 14 -7.06 30.20 -9.35
N ALA A 15 -6.25 31.13 -8.85
CA ALA A 15 -5.87 32.35 -9.55
C ALA A 15 -4.85 32.10 -10.69
N LEU A 16 -4.17 30.95 -10.69
CA LEU A 16 -3.19 30.62 -11.73
C LEU A 16 -3.86 30.30 -13.08
N PRO A 17 -3.17 30.59 -14.20
CA PRO A 17 -3.58 30.12 -15.52
C PRO A 17 -3.77 28.59 -15.55
N PRO A 18 -4.66 28.07 -16.41
CA PRO A 18 -4.90 26.63 -16.49
C PRO A 18 -3.64 25.79 -16.72
N GLY A 19 -2.68 26.30 -17.51
CA GLY A 19 -1.41 25.62 -17.76
C GLY A 19 -0.53 25.49 -16.52
N GLU A 20 -0.45 26.56 -15.71
CA GLU A 20 0.33 26.56 -14.47
C GLU A 20 -0.33 25.69 -13.40
N ARG A 21 -1.67 25.62 -13.36
CA ARG A 21 -2.40 24.67 -12.50
C ARG A 21 -2.10 23.22 -12.85
N LEU A 22 -2.07 22.89 -14.15
CA LEU A 22 -1.69 21.57 -14.63
C LEU A 22 -0.24 21.25 -14.28
N GLN A 23 0.67 22.20 -14.45
CA GLN A 23 2.08 22.02 -14.10
C GLN A 23 2.28 21.81 -12.59
N LEU A 24 1.54 22.56 -11.76
CA LEU A 24 1.53 22.38 -10.30
C LEU A 24 0.96 21.01 -9.90
N ALA A 25 -0.14 20.58 -10.53
CA ALA A 25 -0.70 19.25 -10.31
C ALA A 25 0.31 18.15 -10.66
N THR A 26 1.02 18.29 -11.78
CA THR A 26 2.10 17.38 -12.17
C THR A 26 3.22 17.36 -11.13
N LEU A 27 3.67 18.51 -10.63
CA LEU A 27 4.69 18.59 -9.57
C LEU A 27 4.25 17.90 -8.28
N ILE A 28 3.01 18.13 -7.83
CA ILE A 28 2.45 17.49 -6.64
C ILE A 28 2.39 15.97 -6.83
N LEU A 29 1.82 15.52 -7.96
CA LEU A 29 1.70 14.09 -8.26
C LEU A 29 3.07 13.41 -8.40
N SER A 30 4.05 14.08 -9.00
CA SER A 30 5.42 13.57 -9.15
C SER A 30 6.13 13.42 -7.79
N ASN A 31 5.79 14.26 -6.82
CA ASN A 31 6.37 14.20 -5.47
C ASN A 31 5.67 13.14 -4.58
N LEU A 32 4.37 12.92 -4.79
CA LEU A 32 3.61 11.90 -4.08
C LEU A 32 3.85 10.48 -4.61
N ALA A 33 4.12 10.32 -5.91
CA ALA A 33 4.40 9.02 -6.52
C ALA A 33 5.53 8.23 -5.82
N PRO A 34 6.72 8.81 -5.53
CA PRO A 34 7.76 8.10 -4.80
C PRO A 34 7.44 7.88 -3.31
N GLN A 35 6.55 8.68 -2.71
CA GLN A 35 6.14 8.49 -1.31
C GLN A 35 5.16 7.32 -1.14
N ASN A 36 4.35 7.04 -2.16
CA ASN A 36 3.46 5.86 -2.18
C ASN A 36 4.20 4.54 -2.45
N LEU A 37 5.47 4.56 -2.88
CA LEU A 37 6.29 3.35 -2.99
C LEU A 37 6.58 2.69 -1.63
N ALA A 38 6.47 3.44 -0.53
CA ALA A 38 6.64 2.87 0.81
C ALA A 38 5.51 1.92 1.25
N VAL A 39 4.37 1.90 0.53
CA VAL A 39 3.24 1.00 0.84
C VAL A 39 3.47 -0.40 0.27
N VAL A 40 4.23 -0.52 -0.82
CA VAL A 40 4.57 -1.80 -1.44
C VAL A 40 5.95 -2.20 -0.94
N ASP A 41 5.99 -3.20 -0.05
CA ASP A 41 7.27 -3.79 0.33
C ASP A 41 7.82 -4.59 -0.87
N GLU A 42 8.80 -4.01 -1.57
CA GLU A 42 9.53 -4.66 -2.66
C GLU A 42 10.68 -5.54 -2.15
N SER A 43 10.78 -5.77 -0.84
CA SER A 43 11.82 -6.62 -0.28
C SER A 43 11.72 -8.06 -0.78
N SER A 44 12.86 -8.62 -1.17
CA SER A 44 13.00 -10.05 -1.48
C SER A 44 13.12 -10.92 -0.22
N THR A 45 13.03 -10.33 0.97
CA THR A 45 13.14 -11.06 2.25
C THR A 45 11.76 -11.35 2.80
N TRP A 46 11.49 -12.63 3.09
CA TRP A 46 10.29 -13.03 3.79
C TRP A 46 10.36 -12.56 5.24
N THR A 47 9.26 -12.00 5.73
CA THR A 47 9.10 -11.69 7.15
C THR A 47 8.78 -12.96 7.93
N GLU A 48 8.90 -12.90 9.26
CA GLU A 48 8.51 -14.02 10.12
C GLU A 48 7.00 -14.30 10.04
N GLU A 49 6.20 -13.25 9.82
CA GLU A 49 4.74 -13.36 9.61
C GLU A 49 4.43 -14.13 8.31
N ASP A 50 5.12 -13.81 7.21
CA ASP A 50 4.95 -14.53 5.94
C ASP A 50 5.24 -16.03 6.08
N ILE A 51 6.30 -16.38 6.82
CA ILE A 51 6.69 -17.77 7.06
C ILE A 51 5.65 -18.48 7.94
N SER A 52 5.16 -17.82 8.98
CA SER A 52 4.13 -18.34 9.88
C SER A 52 2.83 -18.62 9.12
N ASP A 53 2.38 -17.67 8.30
CA ASP A 53 1.17 -17.79 7.52
C ASP A 53 1.27 -18.90 6.47
N LEU A 54 2.39 -18.98 5.75
CA LEU A 54 2.63 -20.06 4.79
C LEU A 54 2.63 -21.42 5.48
N SER A 55 3.26 -21.53 6.65
CA SER A 55 3.32 -22.78 7.43
C SER A 55 1.93 -23.21 7.88
N LYS A 56 1.14 -22.27 8.40
CA LYS A 56 -0.24 -22.52 8.85
C LYS A 56 -1.14 -22.97 7.69
N PHE A 57 -1.06 -22.28 6.55
CA PHE A 57 -1.81 -22.65 5.36
C PHE A 57 -1.41 -24.05 4.87
N SER A 58 -0.11 -24.34 4.83
CA SER A 58 0.41 -25.65 4.40
C SER A 58 -0.07 -26.78 5.32
N LEU A 59 -0.06 -26.57 6.64
CA LEU A 59 -0.58 -27.53 7.62
C LEU A 59 -2.08 -27.75 7.48
N GLN A 60 -2.86 -26.68 7.30
CA GLN A 60 -4.30 -26.77 7.06
C GLN A 60 -4.59 -27.58 5.80
N TYR A 61 -3.86 -27.30 4.72
CA TYR A 61 -3.99 -28.04 3.47
C TYR A 61 -3.57 -29.50 3.61
N ALA A 62 -2.48 -29.78 4.33
CA ALA A 62 -2.07 -31.16 4.64
C ALA A 62 -3.17 -31.92 5.38
N ALA A 63 -3.81 -31.31 6.38
CA ALA A 63 -4.92 -31.90 7.14
C ALA A 63 -6.18 -32.15 6.28
N THR A 64 -6.36 -31.44 5.16
CA THR A 64 -7.44 -31.73 4.20
C THR A 64 -7.15 -32.91 3.27
N ILE A 65 -5.87 -33.19 2.99
CA ILE A 65 -5.46 -34.27 2.09
C ILE A 65 -5.22 -35.57 2.86
N TYR A 66 -4.67 -35.45 4.06
CA TYR A 66 -4.52 -36.50 5.04
C TYR A 66 -5.39 -36.13 6.23
N PRO A 67 -6.72 -36.32 6.14
CA PRO A 67 -7.52 -36.38 7.35
C PRO A 67 -6.93 -37.50 8.21
N ASP A 68 -6.70 -37.25 9.49
CA ASP A 68 -6.21 -38.28 10.40
C ASP A 68 -7.15 -39.49 10.34
N ASP A 69 -6.76 -40.53 9.61
CA ASP A 69 -7.33 -41.86 9.77
C ASP A 69 -6.80 -42.39 11.11
N GLU A 70 -7.38 -41.90 12.22
CA GLU A 70 -7.40 -42.58 13.51
C GLU A 70 -8.29 -43.85 13.40
N GLU A 71 -8.02 -44.74 12.45
CA GLU A 71 -8.47 -46.13 12.43
C GLU A 71 -7.33 -47.01 11.88
N LEU A 72 -6.23 -47.09 12.63
CA LEU A 72 -5.34 -48.25 12.54
C LEU A 72 -5.47 -49.05 13.85
N ILE A 73 -6.23 -50.14 13.72
CA ILE A 73 -6.43 -51.27 14.65
C ILE A 73 -5.10 -51.76 15.24
#